data_AF-A0A954JEF5-F1
#
_entry.id   AF-A0A954JEF5-F1
#
_cell.length_a   1.000
_cell.length_b   1.000
_cell.length_c   1.000
_cell.angle_alpha   90.00
_cell.angle_beta   90.00
_cell.angle_gamma   90.00
#
_symmetry.space_group_name_H-M   'P 1'
#
loop_
_entity.id
_entity.type
_entity.pdbx_description
1 polymer ?
#
loop_
_entity_poly.entity_id
_entity_poly.type
_entity_poly.pdbx_seq_one_letter_code
_entity_poly.pdbx_strand_id
1 'polypeptide(L)'
;MREINNQNFGLLIAYVLPGFISVWGMSHASATVQSWLGASAGGPTIGGFLYVTLASVGAGLTMSTLRWLLVDTLHHRTGVHPPEWDFRLLSTRREGFDVLVESHYRYYQAYSNSLLSIWMAALFRWPVVSTGWKEVAAVLVLTVLFYLGSRDCLSKYYRRAEAMLQGS
;
A
#
# COMPACT_ATOMS: atom_id res chain seq x y z
N MET A 1 -22.71 -10.48 -5.18
CA MET A 1 -21.52 -9.64 -4.98
C MET A 1 -21.96 -8.48 -4.11
N ARG A 2 -21.47 -8.35 -2.87
CA ARG A 2 -21.73 -7.15 -2.06
C ARG A 2 -21.17 -5.95 -2.81
N GLU A 3 -21.93 -4.87 -2.91
CA GLU A 3 -21.49 -3.63 -3.53
C GLU A 3 -20.08 -3.26 -3.04
N ILE A 4 -19.23 -2.80 -3.96
CA ILE A 4 -17.94 -2.23 -3.60
C ILE A 4 -18.23 -0.93 -2.87
N ASN A 5 -18.44 -1.01 -1.55
CA ASN A 5 -18.48 0.15 -0.68
C ASN A 5 -17.04 0.69 -0.54
N ASN A 6 -16.88 2.02 -0.43
CA ASN A 6 -15.59 2.72 -0.37
C ASN A 6 -14.60 2.10 0.62
N GLN A 7 -15.10 1.58 1.73
CA GLN A 7 -14.30 0.88 2.74
C GLN A 7 -13.59 -0.36 2.19
N ASN A 8 -14.32 -1.21 1.47
CA ASN A 8 -13.78 -2.44 0.88
C ASN A 8 -12.76 -2.11 -0.21
N PHE A 9 -13.06 -1.10 -1.02
CA PHE A 9 -12.12 -0.63 -2.05
C PHE A 9 -10.84 -0.08 -1.44
N GLY A 10 -10.96 0.78 -0.41
CA GLY A 10 -9.83 1.35 0.32
C GLY A 10 -8.91 0.28 0.91
N LEU A 11 -9.47 -0.78 1.51
CA LEU A 11 -8.69 -1.90 2.03
C LEU A 11 -8.02 -2.71 0.92
N LEU A 12 -8.71 -2.92 -0.20
CA LEU A 12 -8.15 -3.64 -1.35
C LEU A 12 -6.93 -2.94 -1.90
N ILE A 13 -7.01 -1.63 -2.15
CA ILE A 13 -5.88 -0.86 -2.68
C ILE A 13 -4.77 -0.66 -1.65
N ALA A 14 -5.13 -0.54 -0.37
CA ALA A 14 -4.15 -0.30 0.70
C ALA A 14 -3.34 -1.56 1.02
N TYR A 15 -3.93 -2.76 0.97
CA TYR A 15 -3.26 -3.97 1.46
C TYR A 15 -3.13 -5.05 0.38
N VAL A 16 -4.22 -5.41 -0.29
CA VAL A 16 -4.21 -6.56 -1.21
C VAL A 16 -3.37 -6.26 -2.44
N LEU A 17 -3.59 -5.11 -3.07
CA LEU A 17 -2.84 -4.70 -4.28
C LEU A 17 -1.32 -4.62 -4.04
N PRO A 18 -0.81 -3.86 -3.05
CA PRO A 18 0.64 -3.81 -2.78
C PRO A 18 1.19 -5.15 -2.31
N GLY A 19 0.40 -5.93 -1.56
CA GLY A 19 0.78 -7.28 -1.18
C GLY A 19 0.97 -8.20 -2.37
N PHE A 20 0.05 -8.15 -3.34
CA PHE A 20 0.16 -8.92 -4.58
C PHE A 20 1.41 -8.56 -5.38
N ILE A 21 1.75 -7.27 -5.50
CA ILE A 21 3.00 -6.82 -6.16
C ILE A 21 4.23 -7.47 -5.49
N SER A 22 4.25 -7.51 -4.14
CA SER A 22 5.35 -8.14 -3.40
C SER A 22 5.41 -9.66 -3.61
N VAL A 23 4.26 -10.33 -3.59
CA VAL A 23 4.14 -11.78 -3.85
C VAL A 23 4.57 -12.13 -5.27
N TRP A 24 4.17 -11.31 -6.25
CA TRP A 24 4.63 -11.45 -7.62
C TRP A 24 6.15 -11.30 -7.72
N GLY A 25 6.74 -10.33 -7.03
CA GLY A 25 8.19 -10.20 -6.89
C GLY A 25 8.86 -11.47 -6.36
N MET A 26 8.38 -11.97 -5.23
CA MET A 26 8.90 -13.18 -4.57
C MET A 26 8.80 -14.44 -5.45
N SER A 27 7.86 -14.48 -6.40
CA SER A 27 7.73 -15.60 -7.35
C SER A 27 8.97 -15.81 -8.22
N HIS A 28 9.78 -14.77 -8.43
CA HIS A 28 11.05 -14.90 -9.15
C HIS A 28 12.14 -15.61 -8.34
N ALA A 29 12.01 -15.65 -7.01
CA ALA A 29 12.95 -16.29 -6.11
C ALA A 29 12.45 -17.63 -5.54
N SER A 30 11.15 -17.94 -5.67
CA SER A 30 10.55 -19.15 -5.10
C SER A 30 9.60 -19.83 -6.08
N ALA A 31 9.98 -21.04 -6.53
CA ALA A 31 9.13 -21.89 -7.36
C ALA A 31 7.79 -22.23 -6.69
N THR A 32 7.75 -22.31 -5.37
CA THR A 32 6.51 -22.53 -4.61
C THR A 32 5.54 -21.37 -4.81
N VAL A 33 6.01 -20.13 -4.64
CA VAL A 33 5.19 -18.92 -4.84
C VAL A 33 4.77 -18.78 -6.30
N GLN A 34 5.68 -19.11 -7.23
CA GLN A 34 5.39 -19.13 -8.66
C GLN A 34 4.26 -20.11 -9.00
N SER A 35 4.22 -21.29 -8.37
CA SER A 35 3.17 -22.28 -8.62
C SER A 35 1.78 -21.82 -8.14
N TRP A 36 1.70 -20.90 -7.18
CA TRP A 36 0.43 -20.30 -6.75
C TRP A 36 -0.11 -19.29 -7.77
N LEU A 37 0.79 -18.56 -8.44
CA LEU A 37 0.45 -17.54 -9.45
C LEU A 37 0.23 -18.14 -10.84
N GLY A 38 0.84 -19.28 -11.13
CA GLY A 38 0.75 -19.96 -12.41
C GLY A 38 -0.50 -20.83 -12.52
N ALA A 39 -1.13 -20.81 -13.69
CA ALA A 39 -1.79 -21.99 -14.20
C ALA A 39 -0.69 -23.00 -14.54
N SER A 40 -0.32 -23.89 -13.61
CA SER A 40 0.32 -25.16 -13.97
C SER A 40 -0.50 -25.82 -15.08
N ALA A 41 0.08 -26.74 -15.87
CA ALA A 41 -0.47 -27.32 -17.11
C ALA A 41 -1.97 -27.76 -17.13
N GLY A 42 -2.67 -27.78 -15.98
CA GLY A 42 -4.12 -27.99 -15.84
C GLY A 42 -5.00 -26.74 -15.61
N GLY A 43 -4.49 -25.50 -15.71
CA GLY A 43 -5.29 -24.27 -15.60
C GLY A 43 -5.28 -23.60 -14.21
N PRO A 44 -5.98 -22.45 -14.04
CA PRO A 44 -6.10 -21.76 -12.76
C PRO A 44 -6.82 -22.65 -11.73
N THR A 45 -6.21 -22.83 -10.55
CA THR A 45 -6.82 -23.61 -9.47
C THR A 45 -7.44 -22.70 -8.41
N ILE A 46 -8.54 -23.15 -7.80
CA ILE A 46 -9.16 -22.47 -6.65
C ILE A 46 -8.13 -22.35 -5.50
N GLY A 47 -7.31 -23.39 -5.29
CA GLY A 47 -6.27 -23.41 -4.28
C GLY A 47 -5.18 -22.35 -4.52
N GLY A 48 -4.69 -22.21 -5.75
CA GLY A 48 -3.71 -21.18 -6.13
C GLY A 48 -4.25 -19.77 -5.86
N PHE A 49 -5.48 -19.49 -6.29
CA PHE A 49 -6.14 -18.23 -5.99
C PHE A 49 -6.24 -17.94 -4.47
N LEU A 50 -6.63 -18.94 -3.68
CA LEU A 50 -6.74 -18.79 -2.22
C LEU A 50 -5.37 -18.47 -1.60
N TYR A 51 -4.31 -19.21 -1.96
CA TYR A 51 -2.96 -18.96 -1.46
C TYR A 51 -2.43 -17.58 -1.86
N VAL A 52 -2.60 -17.17 -3.12
CA VAL A 52 -2.19 -15.84 -3.59
C VAL A 52 -2.92 -14.75 -2.83
N THR A 53 -4.22 -14.92 -2.58
CA THR A 53 -5.03 -13.91 -1.86
C THR A 53 -4.55 -13.77 -0.41
N LEU A 54 -4.41 -14.89 0.32
CA LEU A 54 -3.90 -14.90 1.70
C LEU A 54 -2.47 -14.34 1.78
N ALA A 55 -1.58 -14.77 0.88
CA ALA A 55 -0.22 -14.28 0.81
C ALA A 55 -0.17 -12.78 0.50
N SER A 56 -1.05 -12.29 -0.38
CA SER A 56 -1.16 -10.86 -0.71
C SER A 56 -1.61 -10.06 0.51
N VAL A 57 -2.60 -10.53 1.27
CA VAL A 57 -3.01 -9.84 2.51
C VAL A 57 -1.85 -9.78 3.52
N GLY A 58 -1.16 -10.90 3.75
CA GLY A 58 -0.02 -10.96 4.68
C GLY A 58 1.16 -10.10 4.24
N ALA A 59 1.51 -10.14 2.95
CA ALA A 59 2.57 -9.30 2.37
C ALA A 59 2.19 -7.81 2.44
N GLY A 60 0.92 -7.46 2.17
CA GLY A 60 0.42 -6.10 2.28
C GLY A 60 0.52 -5.53 3.70
N LEU A 61 0.16 -6.33 4.70
CA LEU A 61 0.34 -5.98 6.11
C LEU A 61 1.83 -5.77 6.46
N THR A 62 2.70 -6.62 5.93
CA THR A 62 4.15 -6.49 6.10
C THR A 62 4.66 -5.19 5.47
N MET A 63 4.24 -4.87 4.24
CA MET A 63 4.57 -3.60 3.58
C MET A 63 4.07 -2.40 4.39
N SER A 64 2.90 -2.49 5.03
CA SER A 64 2.41 -1.44 5.93
C SER A 64 3.27 -1.22 7.17
N THR A 65 3.91 -2.28 7.67
CA THR A 65 4.87 -2.18 8.78
C THR A 65 6.17 -1.52 8.32
N LEU A 66 6.69 -1.92 7.15
CA LEU A 66 7.88 -1.29 6.56
C LEU A 66 7.61 0.18 6.18
N ARG A 67 6.41 0.49 5.70
CA ARG A 67 5.96 1.84 5.39
C ARG A 67 6.05 2.73 6.63
N TRP A 68 5.49 2.27 7.74
CA TRP A 68 5.59 2.98 9.02
C TRP A 68 7.06 3.26 9.38
N LEU A 69 7.93 2.25 9.27
CA LEU A 69 9.34 2.38 9.64
C LEU A 69 10.11 3.35 8.72
N LEU A 70 9.91 3.25 7.41
CA LEU A 70 10.73 3.93 6.40
C LEU A 70 10.05 5.20 5.86
N VAL A 71 8.84 5.05 5.34
CA VAL A 71 8.14 6.09 4.59
C VAL A 71 7.56 7.14 5.54
N ASP A 72 6.94 6.75 6.65
CA ASP A 72 6.38 7.71 7.61
C ASP A 72 7.51 8.51 8.27
N THR A 73 8.55 7.81 8.73
CA THR A 73 9.77 8.45 9.27
C THR A 73 10.35 9.47 8.30
N LEU A 74 10.45 9.14 7.01
CA LEU A 74 10.94 10.07 5.99
C LEU A 74 10.00 11.27 5.83
N HIS A 75 8.70 11.05 5.72
CA HIS A 75 7.71 12.13 5.60
C HIS A 75 7.74 13.08 6.78
N HIS A 76 7.77 12.56 8.01
CA HIS A 76 7.83 13.37 9.24
C HIS A 76 9.13 14.15 9.31
N ARG A 77 10.28 13.53 8.99
CA ARG A 77 11.58 14.22 8.94
C ARG A 77 11.64 15.33 7.90
N THR A 78 10.87 15.21 6.82
CA THR A 78 10.87 16.16 5.71
C THR A 78 9.72 17.17 5.79
N GLY A 79 9.00 17.24 6.92
CA GLY A 79 8.07 18.34 7.23
C GLY A 79 6.58 18.01 7.16
N VAL A 80 6.18 16.74 7.04
CA VAL A 80 4.77 16.34 7.25
C VAL A 80 4.54 16.17 8.75
N HIS A 81 3.91 17.14 9.39
CA HIS A 81 3.75 17.13 10.85
C HIS A 81 2.44 16.43 11.25
N PRO A 82 2.47 15.48 12.20
CA PRO A 82 1.26 14.87 12.74
C PRO A 82 0.46 15.89 13.57
N PRO A 83 -0.88 15.81 13.59
CA PRO A 83 -1.72 16.69 14.40
C PRO A 83 -1.65 16.32 15.89
N GLU A 84 -2.01 17.26 16.76
CA GLU A 84 -2.24 16.99 18.18
C GLU A 84 -3.57 16.24 18.36
N TRP A 85 -3.50 14.99 18.82
CA TRP A 85 -4.67 14.12 18.93
C TRP A 85 -5.47 14.37 20.23
N ASP A 86 -6.59 15.10 20.14
CA ASP A 86 -7.60 15.13 21.21
C ASP A 86 -8.68 14.07 20.98
N PHE A 87 -8.52 12.92 21.63
CA PHE A 87 -9.43 11.79 21.50
C PHE A 87 -10.83 12.04 22.08
N ARG A 88 -11.02 13.12 22.87
CA ARG A 88 -12.33 13.48 23.44
C ARG A 88 -13.31 13.93 22.35
N LEU A 89 -12.81 14.53 21.28
CA LEU A 89 -13.60 15.07 20.16
C LEU A 89 -13.89 14.04 19.06
N LEU A 90 -13.18 12.90 19.06
CA LEU A 90 -13.37 11.84 18.07
C LEU A 90 -14.75 11.20 18.13
N SER A 91 -15.32 11.03 19.33
CA SER A 91 -16.67 10.46 19.49
C SER A 91 -17.75 11.36 18.87
N THR A 92 -17.57 12.68 18.96
CA THR A 92 -18.50 13.68 18.42
C THR A 92 -18.33 13.92 16.92
N ARG A 93 -17.11 13.76 16.37
CA ARG A 93 -16.78 14.08 14.96
C ARG A 93 -16.48 12.84 14.10
N ARG A 94 -16.91 11.65 14.55
CA ARG A 94 -16.56 10.35 13.94
C ARG A 94 -16.82 10.26 12.45
N GLU A 95 -17.99 10.70 11.98
CA GLU A 95 -18.35 10.63 10.55
C GLU A 95 -17.37 11.44 9.67
N GLY A 96 -16.94 12.61 10.14
CA GLY A 96 -15.95 13.42 9.43
C GLY A 96 -14.59 12.73 9.34
N PHE A 97 -14.18 12.04 10.41
CA PHE A 97 -12.95 11.24 10.41
C PHE A 97 -13.03 10.04 9.47
N ASP A 98 -14.15 9.33 9.42
CA ASP A 98 -14.33 8.20 8.52
C ASP A 98 -14.18 8.65 7.05
N VAL A 99 -14.77 9.78 6.68
CA VAL A 99 -14.57 10.38 5.35
C VAL A 99 -13.11 10.73 5.09
N LEU A 100 -12.38 11.31 6.05
CA LEU A 100 -10.95 11.61 5.89
C LEU A 100 -10.10 10.36 5.71
N VAL A 101 -10.41 9.30 6.46
CA VAL A 101 -9.73 8.01 6.34
C VAL A 101 -9.94 7.44 4.94
N GLU A 102 -11.19 7.37 4.48
CA GLU A 102 -11.53 6.82 3.17
C GLU A 102 -10.95 7.64 2.02
N SER A 103 -11.00 8.97 2.10
CA SER A 103 -10.60 9.86 1.00
C SER A 103 -9.10 10.13 0.92
N HIS A 104 -8.37 10.10 2.03
CA HIS A 104 -6.95 10.48 2.05
C HIS A 104 -6.06 9.39 2.64
N TYR A 105 -6.42 8.83 3.80
CA TYR A 105 -5.55 7.89 4.48
C TYR A 105 -5.42 6.55 3.74
N ARG A 106 -6.51 6.03 3.17
CA ARG A 106 -6.47 4.79 2.37
C ARG A 106 -5.63 4.94 1.10
N TYR A 107 -5.73 6.08 0.42
CA TYR A 107 -4.89 6.37 -0.75
C TYR A 107 -3.43 6.57 -0.39
N TYR A 108 -3.16 7.24 0.74
CA TYR A 108 -1.82 7.31 1.30
C TYR A 108 -1.24 5.90 1.56
N GLN A 109 -1.99 5.01 2.22
CA GLN A 109 -1.57 3.63 2.45
C GLN A 109 -1.31 2.90 1.14
N ALA A 110 -2.19 3.04 0.15
CA ALA A 110 -2.01 2.43 -1.17
C ALA A 110 -0.71 2.88 -1.84
N TYR A 111 -0.49 4.19 -1.97
CA TYR A 111 0.73 4.71 -2.62
C TYR A 111 2.00 4.32 -1.87
N SER A 112 2.02 4.48 -0.56
CA SER A 112 3.23 4.24 0.24
C SER A 112 3.56 2.76 0.40
N ASN A 113 2.56 1.88 0.53
CA ASN A 113 2.77 0.43 0.49
C ASN A 113 3.21 -0.01 -0.91
N SER A 114 2.55 0.45 -1.98
CA SER A 114 2.93 0.11 -3.35
C SER A 114 4.34 0.56 -3.70
N LEU A 115 4.79 1.72 -3.19
CA LEU A 115 6.18 2.17 -3.32
C LEU A 115 7.15 1.12 -2.76
N LEU A 116 6.91 0.60 -1.56
CA LEU A 116 7.78 -0.43 -1.00
C LEU A 116 7.65 -1.76 -1.74
N SER A 117 6.45 -2.11 -2.17
CA SER A 117 6.21 -3.33 -2.93
C SER A 117 6.93 -3.36 -4.26
N ILE A 118 7.01 -2.24 -5.00
CA ILE A 118 7.74 -2.22 -6.28
C ILE A 118 9.25 -2.42 -6.07
N TRP A 119 9.82 -1.87 -4.98
CA TRP A 119 11.22 -2.11 -4.62
C TRP A 119 11.45 -3.54 -4.15
N MET A 120 10.51 -4.10 -3.38
CA MET A 120 10.54 -5.51 -3.00
C MET A 120 10.50 -6.41 -4.23
N ALA A 121 9.64 -6.10 -5.21
CA ALA A 121 9.56 -6.86 -6.44
C ALA A 121 10.83 -6.74 -7.29
N ALA A 122 11.38 -5.55 -7.42
CA ALA A 122 12.66 -5.31 -8.07
C ALA A 122 13.80 -6.12 -7.42
N LEU A 123 13.87 -6.11 -6.08
CA LEU A 123 14.89 -6.83 -5.31
C LEU A 123 14.93 -8.32 -5.62
N PHE A 124 13.78 -8.99 -5.72
CA PHE A 124 13.72 -10.42 -6.04
C PHE A 124 13.86 -10.74 -7.52
N ARG A 125 13.48 -9.81 -8.40
CA ARG A 125 13.45 -10.03 -9.85
C ARG A 125 14.79 -9.77 -10.53
N TRP A 126 15.42 -8.63 -10.25
CA TRP A 126 16.63 -8.18 -10.96
C TRP A 126 17.83 -9.14 -10.90
N PRO A 127 18.05 -9.92 -9.81
CA PRO A 127 19.12 -10.92 -9.79
C PRO A 127 18.88 -12.11 -10.74
N VAL A 128 17.63 -12.39 -11.11
CA VAL A 128 17.22 -13.60 -11.85
C VAL A 128 16.87 -13.28 -13.30
N VAL A 129 16.40 -12.05 -13.57
CA VAL A 129 15.95 -11.64 -14.90
C VAL A 129 16.76 -10.44 -15.38
N SER A 130 17.33 -10.56 -16.58
CA SER A 130 18.05 -9.46 -17.24
C SER A 130 17.16 -8.22 -17.32
N THR A 131 17.61 -7.14 -16.67
CA THR A 131 16.84 -5.91 -16.53
C THR A 131 17.37 -4.84 -17.48
N GLY A 132 16.51 -4.30 -18.32
CA GLY A 132 16.84 -3.20 -19.22
C GLY A 132 16.64 -1.82 -18.59
N TRP A 133 17.28 -0.79 -19.14
CA TRP A 133 17.16 0.59 -18.65
C TRP A 133 15.71 1.11 -18.60
N LYS A 134 14.83 0.64 -19.50
CA LYS A 134 13.41 1.01 -19.52
C LYS A 134 12.66 0.53 -18.27
N GLU A 135 12.99 -0.67 -17.79
CA GLU A 135 12.40 -1.23 -16.57
C GLU A 135 12.86 -0.43 -15.34
N VAL A 136 14.15 -0.12 -15.26
CA VAL A 136 14.70 0.76 -14.21
C VAL A 136 14.04 2.13 -14.24
N ALA A 137 13.92 2.74 -15.42
CA ALA A 137 13.25 4.03 -15.58
C ALA A 137 11.79 3.98 -15.13
N ALA A 138 11.05 2.92 -15.47
CA ALA A 138 9.66 2.74 -15.02
C ALA A 138 9.56 2.61 -13.49
N VAL A 139 10.43 1.83 -12.86
CA VAL A 139 10.47 1.68 -11.38
C VAL A 139 10.78 3.03 -10.73
N LEU A 140 11.73 3.80 -11.25
CA LEU A 140 12.06 5.13 -10.73
C LEU A 140 10.91 6.12 -10.88
N VAL A 141 10.26 6.17 -12.04
CA VAL A 141 9.09 7.03 -12.28
C VAL A 141 7.96 6.68 -11.32
N LEU A 142 7.63 5.38 -11.16
CA LEU A 142 6.61 4.93 -10.22
C LEU A 142 6.99 5.22 -8.77
N THR A 143 8.27 5.10 -8.41
CA THR A 143 8.78 5.46 -7.08
C THR A 143 8.52 6.93 -6.78
N VAL A 144 8.88 7.83 -7.70
CA VAL A 144 8.65 9.26 -7.54
C VAL A 144 7.15 9.55 -7.45
N LEU A 145 6.34 8.98 -8.34
CA LEU A 145 4.90 9.19 -8.37
C LEU A 145 4.22 8.75 -7.07
N PHE A 146 4.53 7.54 -6.59
CA PHE A 146 3.96 7.03 -5.34
C PHE A 146 4.50 7.76 -4.11
N TYR A 147 5.77 8.19 -4.13
CA TYR A 147 6.31 9.00 -3.05
C TYR A 147 5.56 10.32 -2.93
N LEU A 148 5.45 11.08 -4.03
CA LEU A 148 4.75 12.35 -4.08
C LEU A 148 3.26 12.20 -3.73
N GLY A 149 2.59 11.19 -4.29
CA GLY A 149 1.19 10.91 -3.98
C GLY A 149 0.98 10.57 -2.50
N SER A 150 1.83 9.73 -1.93
CA SER A 150 1.74 9.38 -0.51
C SER A 150 1.96 10.59 0.40
N ARG A 151 2.94 11.44 0.07
CA ARG A 151 3.23 12.67 0.81
C ARG A 151 2.04 13.62 0.81
N ASP A 152 1.47 13.89 -0.35
CA ASP A 152 0.34 14.82 -0.51
C ASP A 152 -0.90 14.31 0.23
N CYS A 153 -1.25 13.03 0.07
CA CYS A 153 -2.37 12.41 0.76
C CYS A 153 -2.21 12.47 2.29
N LEU A 154 -1.03 12.14 2.83
CA LEU A 154 -0.77 12.20 4.27
C LEU A 154 -0.85 13.63 4.80
N SER A 155 -0.27 14.59 4.07
CA SER A 155 -0.29 16.01 4.45
C SER A 155 -1.72 16.55 4.48
N LYS A 156 -2.54 16.20 3.48
CA LYS A 156 -3.97 16.57 3.45
C LYS A 156 -4.75 15.91 4.56
N TYR A 157 -4.48 14.64 4.86
CA TYR A 157 -5.11 13.92 5.97
C TYR A 157 -4.81 14.62 7.31
N TYR A 158 -3.54 14.87 7.64
CA TYR A 158 -3.16 15.52 8.89
C TYR A 158 -3.71 16.93 9.03
N ARG A 159 -3.58 17.78 8.00
CA ARG A 159 -4.10 19.16 8.06
C ARG A 159 -5.62 19.19 8.27
N ARG A 160 -6.36 18.28 7.65
CA ARG A 160 -7.82 18.22 7.81
C ARG A 160 -8.23 17.59 9.13
N ALA A 161 -7.48 16.59 9.60
CA ALA A 161 -7.67 16.00 10.92
C ALA A 161 -7.43 17.05 12.03
N GLU A 162 -6.39 17.87 11.90
CA GLU A 162 -6.09 18.97 12.81
C GLU A 162 -7.24 19.98 12.91
N ALA A 163 -7.75 20.46 11.77
CA ALA A 163 -8.91 21.36 11.73
C ALA A 163 -10.15 20.74 12.41
N MET A 164 -10.31 19.41 12.32
CA MET A 164 -11.38 18.69 13.01
C MET A 164 -11.11 18.46 14.50
N LEU A 165 -9.87 18.57 14.99
CA LEU A 165 -9.54 18.36 16.40
C LEU A 165 -9.43 19.67 17.18
N GLN A 166 -9.04 20.77 16.53
CA GLN A 166 -8.86 22.04 17.23
C GLN A 166 -10.16 22.83 17.39
N GLY A 167 -11.19 22.55 16.57
CA GLY A 167 -12.42 23.36 16.56
C GLY A 167 -12.14 24.78 16.08
N SER A 168 -13.00 25.32 15.23
CA SER A 168 -13.01 26.77 14.97
C SER A 168 -13.39 27.53 16.23
#